data_AF-A0A3C0XLS8-F1
#
_entry.id   AF-A0A3C0XLS8-F1
#
_cell.length_a   1.000
_cell.length_b   1.000
_cell.length_c   1.000
_cell.angle_alpha   90.00
_cell.angle_beta   90.00
_cell.angle_gamma   90.00
#
_symmetry.space_group_name_H-M   'P 1'
#
loop_
_entity.id
_entity.type
_entity.pdbx_description
1 polymer ?
#
loop_
_entity_poly.entity_id
_entity_poly.type
_entity_poly.pdbx_seq_one_letter_code
_entity_poly.pdbx_strand_id
1 'polypeptide(L)' 'METPEGQEAAQRAIDNRYVVGLDMFGRSNSARDDGYIEWGLKTRTNGEMREDSIAQMDPKITALGLRVPDKLEGRTYL' A
#
# COMPACT_ATOMS: atom_id res chain seq x y z
N MET A 1 8.98 6.87 18.84
CA MET A 1 7.67 6.72 19.51
C MET A 1 7.94 6.72 20.99
N GLU A 2 7.77 7.86 21.65
CA GLU A 2 8.26 8.06 23.03
C GLU A 2 7.19 7.84 24.11
N THR A 3 5.92 7.62 23.73
CA THR A 3 4.86 7.26 24.69
C THR A 3 3.91 6.18 24.14
N PRO A 4 3.24 5.39 25.01
CA PRO A 4 2.24 4.40 24.62
C PRO A 4 1.11 4.97 23.75
N GLU A 5 0.65 6.19 24.06
CA GLU A 5 -0.41 6.86 23.31
C GLU A 5 0.03 7.21 21.89
N GLY A 6 1.31 7.59 21.72
CA GLY A 6 1.90 7.83 20.42
C GLY A 6 1.99 6.56 19.57
N GLN A 7 2.30 5.43 20.20
CA GLN A 7 2.35 4.13 19.52
C GLN A 7 0.96 3.67 19.09
N GLU A 8 -0.06 3.85 19.94
CA GLU A 8 -1.43 3.52 19.60
C GLU A 8 -1.98 4.43 18.49
N ALA A 9 -1.68 5.73 18.54
CA ALA A 9 -2.06 6.67 17.49
C ALA A 9 -1.41 6.33 16.13
N ALA A 10 -0.13 5.95 16.15
CA ALA A 10 0.57 5.49 14.96
C ALA A 10 -0.05 4.20 14.41
N GLN A 11 -0.40 3.24 15.28
CA GLN A 11 -1.06 2.01 14.86
C GLN A 11 -2.41 2.29 14.18
N ARG A 12 -3.27 3.11 14.79
CA ARG A 12 -4.57 3.49 14.18
C ARG A 12 -4.39 4.17 12.82
N ALA A 13 -3.34 4.98 12.68
CA ALA A 13 -3.03 5.60 11.40
C ALA A 13 -2.60 4.58 10.35
N ILE A 14 -1.77 3.59 10.71
CA ILE A 14 -1.40 2.50 9.81
C ILE A 14 -2.61 1.64 9.43
N ASP A 15 -3.43 1.23 10.41
CA ASP A 15 -4.60 0.38 10.19
C ASP A 15 -5.57 0.98 9.16
N ASN A 16 -5.67 2.31 9.07
CA ASN A 16 -6.54 2.99 8.12
C ASN A 16 -5.80 3.50 6.87
N ARG A 17 -4.79 4.37 7.06
CA ARG A 17 -4.20 5.17 5.98
C ARG A 17 -3.30 4.35 5.08
N TYR A 18 -2.58 3.37 5.63
CA TYR A 18 -1.74 2.50 4.82
C TYR A 18 -2.60 1.68 3.86
N VAL A 19 -3.66 1.06 4.38
CA VAL A 19 -4.58 0.21 3.61
C VAL A 19 -5.31 1.03 2.54
N VAL A 20 -5.89 2.17 2.88
CA VAL A 20 -6.51 3.09 1.90
C VAL A 20 -5.49 3.59 0.86
N GLY A 21 -4.25 3.84 1.27
CA GLY A 21 -3.18 4.27 0.37
C GLY A 21 -2.90 3.27 -0.76
N LEU A 22 -3.10 1.97 -0.54
CA LEU A 22 -2.91 0.95 -1.58
C LEU A 22 -3.93 1.07 -2.73
N ASP A 23 -5.08 1.71 -2.50
CA ASP A 23 -6.08 1.97 -3.54
C ASP A 23 -5.62 3.07 -4.52
N MET A 24 -4.64 3.91 -4.14
CA MET A 24 -4.11 4.95 -5.02
C MET A 24 -3.45 4.39 -6.28
N PHE A 25 -3.02 3.12 -6.27
CA PHE A 25 -2.48 2.46 -7.45
C PHE A 25 -3.57 2.12 -8.48
N GLY A 26 -4.87 2.06 -8.10
CA GLY A 26 -5.97 1.69 -9.00
C GLY A 26 -6.13 0.17 -9.16
N ARG A 27 -6.88 -0.32 -10.16
CA ARG A 27 -7.10 -1.78 -10.33
C ARG A 27 -5.82 -2.49 -10.77
N SER A 28 -5.50 -3.64 -10.16
CA SER A 28 -4.32 -4.44 -10.52
C SER A 28 -4.30 -4.90 -11.97
N ASN A 29 -5.46 -5.30 -12.49
CA ASN A 29 -5.63 -5.81 -13.85
C ASN A 29 -6.25 -4.75 -14.78
N SER A 30 -5.85 -3.49 -14.62
CA SER A 30 -6.32 -2.40 -15.47
C SER A 30 -5.93 -2.67 -16.93
N ALA A 31 -6.91 -2.91 -17.80
CA ALA A 31 -6.69 -3.09 -19.24
C ALA A 31 -6.01 -1.88 -19.93
N ARG A 32 -5.96 -0.72 -19.25
CA ARG A 32 -5.22 0.46 -19.73
C ARG A 32 -3.72 0.35 -19.50
N ASP A 33 -3.27 -0.48 -18.57
CA ASP A 33 -1.86 -0.60 -18.25
C ASP A 33 -1.08 -1.15 -19.47
N ASP A 34 -1.64 -2.12 -20.19
CA ASP A 34 -1.02 -2.68 -21.40
C ASP A 34 -0.70 -1.60 -22.44
N GLY A 35 -1.68 -0.75 -22.77
CA GLY A 35 -1.49 0.34 -23.73
C GLY A 35 -0.53 1.42 -23.22
N TYR A 36 -0.57 1.75 -21.93
CA TYR A 36 0.37 2.71 -21.34
C TYR A 36 1.81 2.18 -21.30
N ILE A 37 1.98 0.87 -21.14
CA ILE A 37 3.29 0.23 -21.18
C ILE A 37 3.81 0.20 -22.63
N GLU A 38 2.96 -0.17 -23.60
CA GLU A 38 3.31 -0.16 -25.02
C GLU A 38 3.74 1.25 -25.49
N TRP A 39 3.06 2.29 -25.03
CA TRP A 39 3.40 3.68 -25.32
C TRP A 39 4.59 4.22 -24.51
N GLY A 40 5.15 3.42 -23.59
CA GLY A 40 6.27 3.83 -22.73
C GLY A 40 5.91 4.87 -21.66
N LEU A 41 4.62 5.08 -21.37
CA LEU A 41 4.14 5.99 -20.31
C LEU A 41 4.22 5.35 -18.93
N LYS A 42 4.13 4.02 -18.88
CA LYS A 42 4.34 3.20 -17.69
C LYS A 42 5.40 2.15 -17.98
N THR A 43 6.08 1.71 -16.93
CA THR A 43 7.03 0.59 -17.01
C THR A 43 6.54 -0.68 -16.31
N ARG A 44 5.49 -0.55 -15.49
CA ARG A 44 4.90 -1.61 -14.66
C ARG A 44 3.39 -1.40 -14.55
N THR A 45 2.67 -2.48 -14.31
CA THR A 45 1.24 -2.48 -14.00
C THR A 45 0.97 -1.89 -12.61
N ASN A 46 -0.27 -1.50 -12.36
CA ASN A 46 -0.67 -1.01 -11.04
C ASN A 46 -0.52 -2.07 -9.95
N GLY A 47 -0.77 -3.34 -10.29
CA GLY A 47 -0.60 -4.47 -9.38
C GLY A 47 0.85 -4.63 -8.95
N GLU A 48 1.78 -4.66 -9.91
CA GLU A 48 3.21 -4.75 -9.62
C GLU A 48 3.71 -3.58 -8.76
N MET A 49 3.31 -2.35 -9.10
CA MET A 49 3.68 -1.18 -8.29
C MET A 49 3.16 -1.25 -6.85
N ARG A 50 1.96 -1.82 -6.65
CA ARG A 50 1.40 -2.03 -5.31
C ARG A 50 2.18 -3.09 -4.54
N GLU A 51 2.45 -4.24 -5.15
CA GLU A 51 3.21 -5.32 -4.50
C GLU A 51 4.62 -4.86 -4.12
N ASP A 52 5.29 -4.10 -4.99
CA ASP A 52 6.58 -3.47 -4.69
C ASP A 52 6.48 -2.49 -3.51
N SER A 53 5.39 -1.74 -3.42
CA SER A 53 5.14 -0.83 -2.29
C SER A 53 4.91 -1.60 -0.99
N ILE A 54 4.14 -2.69 -1.03
CA ILE A 54 3.89 -3.56 0.11
C ILE A 54 5.21 -4.18 0.61
N ALA A 55 5.99 -4.77 -0.29
CA ALA A 55 7.27 -5.39 0.03
C ALA A 55 8.26 -4.41 0.68
N GLN A 56 8.19 -3.12 0.34
CA GLN A 56 9.02 -2.08 0.94
C GLN A 56 8.47 -1.54 2.26
N MET A 57 7.16 -1.50 2.44
CA MET A 57 6.51 -0.86 3.59
C MET A 57 6.29 -1.82 4.76
N ASP A 58 5.93 -3.09 4.51
CA ASP A 58 5.70 -4.08 5.57
C ASP A 58 6.91 -4.22 6.52
N PRO A 59 8.16 -4.30 6.02
CA PRO A 59 9.34 -4.33 6.89
C PRO A 59 9.53 -3.04 7.69
N LYS A 60 9.20 -1.88 7.11
CA LYS A 60 9.33 -0.57 7.78
C LYS A 60 8.31 -0.40 8.90
N ILE A 61 7.06 -0.83 8.67
CA ILE A 61 6.01 -0.85 9.68
C ILE A 61 6.44 -1.74 10.85
N THR A 62 6.94 -2.94 10.54
CA THR A 62 7.43 -3.88 11.55
C THR A 62 8.65 -3.33 12.31
N ALA A 63 9.60 -2.70 11.62
CA ALA A 63 10.77 -2.08 12.24
C ALA A 63 10.43 -0.92 13.18
N LEU A 64 9.28 -0.27 12.99
CA LEU A 64 8.75 0.74 13.91
C LEU A 64 8.06 0.12 15.15
N GLY A 65 7.99 -1.21 15.26
CA GLY A 65 7.27 -1.89 16.35
C GLY A 65 5.74 -1.80 16.20
N LEU A 66 5.26 -1.57 14.98
CA LEU A 66 3.84 -1.57 14.62
C LEU A 66 3.48 -2.90 13.96
N ARG A 67 2.17 -3.19 13.92
CA ARG A 67 1.62 -4.37 13.25
C ARG A 67 1.25 -4.00 11.82
N VAL A 68 1.60 -4.87 10.88
CA VAL A 68 1.11 -4.81 9.50
C VAL A 68 -0.39 -5.15 9.52
N PRO A 69 -1.27 -4.27 9.03
CA PRO A 69 -2.71 -4.50 9.04
C PRO A 69 -3.13 -5.50 7.96
N ASP A 70 -4.38 -5.96 8.03
CA ASP A 70 -4.98 -6.68 6.91
C ASP A 70 -5.11 -5.73 5.71
N LYS A 71 -4.35 -6.02 4.64
CA LYS A 71 -4.26 -5.20 3.44
C LYS A 71 -5.48 -5.31 2.54
N LEU A 72 -6.47 -6.14 2.87
CA LEU A 72 -7.73 -6.30 2.16
C LEU A 72 -8.89 -5.55 2.84
N GLU A 73 -8.76 -5.23 4.13
CA GLU A 73 -9.84 -4.61 4.90
C GLU A 73 -10.13 -3.19 4.41
N GLY A 74 -11.34 -2.95 3.88
CA GLY A 74 -11.76 -1.63 3.42
C GLY A 74 -11.14 -1.16 2.10
N ARG A 75 -10.54 -2.06 1.30
CA ARG A 75 -9.98 -1.73 -0.03
C ARG A 75 -11.02 -1.78 -1.13
N THR A 76 -10.90 -0.85 -2.06
CA THR A 76 -11.76 -0.73 -3.25
C THR A 76 -11.13 -1.40 -4.47
N TYR A 77 -9.79 -1.37 -4.59
CA TYR A 77 -9.09 -1.87 -5.77
C TYR A 77 -8.04 -2.92 -5.41
N LEU A 78 -8.30 -4.16 -5.82
CA LEU A 78 -7.36 -5.27 -5.69
C LEU A 78 -6.39 -5.32 -6.85
#